data_AF-A0A815GSK5-F1
#
_entry.id   AF-A0A815GSK5-F1
#
_cell.length_a   1.000
_cell.length_b   1.000
_cell.length_c   1.000
_cell.angle_alpha   90.00
_cell.angle_beta   90.00
_cell.angle_gamma   90.00
#
_symmetry.space_group_name_H-M   'P 1'
#
loop_
_entity.id
_entity.type
_entity.pdbx_description
1 polymer ?
#
loop_
_entity_poly.entity_id
_entity_poly.type
_entity_poly.pdbx_seq_one_letter_code
_entity_poly.pdbx_strand_id
1 'polypeptide(L)'
;MTTDFPNLFMITGPGSPSVFTNMVVSIEQHVDWIADCLDYLRKNQFDTIEPSRESEDGWVNQVNAIANASLVNMANSWYLGANVPGKPRVFIPYAAGIVPYRQKCDQVAANGYEGFQLKKMTTK
;
A
#
# COMPACT_ATOMS: atom_id res chain seq x y z
N MET A 1 1.46 -2.58 3.24
CA MET A 1 1.75 -3.03 4.63
C MET A 1 0.65 -2.49 5.53
N THR A 2 0.55 -2.96 6.77
CA THR A 2 -0.42 -2.44 7.75
C THR A 2 0.23 -2.38 9.13
N THR A 3 -0.22 -1.46 9.96
CA THR A 3 0.21 -1.32 11.35
C THR A 3 -0.06 -2.59 12.16
N ASP A 4 0.73 -2.82 13.21
CA ASP A 4 0.70 -4.00 14.10
C ASP A 4 1.16 -5.31 13.43
N PHE A 5 1.68 -5.23 12.19
CA PHE A 5 2.24 -6.36 11.43
C PHE A 5 3.61 -5.99 10.83
N PRO A 6 4.67 -5.89 11.65
CA PRO A 6 6.01 -5.54 11.17
C PRO A 6 6.53 -6.59 10.17
N ASN A 7 7.27 -6.12 9.16
CA ASN A 7 7.85 -6.95 8.08
C ASN A 7 6.83 -7.73 7.23
N LEU A 8 5.52 -7.47 7.37
CA LEU A 8 4.50 -8.07 6.51
C LEU A 8 4.24 -7.20 5.26
N PHE A 9 4.65 -7.71 4.11
CA PHE A 9 4.40 -7.10 2.80
C PHE A 9 3.21 -7.77 2.09
N MET A 10 2.53 -7.01 1.23
CA MET A 10 1.40 -7.49 0.44
C MET A 10 1.62 -7.13 -1.04
N ILE A 11 1.54 -8.11 -1.92
CA ILE A 11 1.57 -7.92 -3.37
C ILE A 11 0.13 -7.77 -3.84
N THR A 12 -0.15 -6.75 -4.67
CA THR A 12 -1.48 -6.40 -5.20
C THR A 12 -2.61 -6.40 -4.14
N GLY A 13 -2.28 -6.04 -2.89
CA GLY A 13 -3.21 -5.98 -1.77
C GLY A 13 -4.09 -4.71 -1.72
N PRO A 14 -4.91 -4.56 -0.67
CA PRO A 14 -5.76 -3.38 -0.44
C PRO A 14 -4.99 -2.06 -0.50
N GLY A 15 -5.60 -1.01 -1.06
CA GLY A 15 -4.98 0.31 -1.19
C GLY A 15 -3.89 0.40 -2.26
N SER A 16 -3.65 -0.65 -3.05
CA SER A 16 -2.80 -0.60 -4.25
C SER A 16 -3.64 -0.59 -5.53
N PRO A 17 -3.06 -0.31 -6.72
CA PRO A 17 -3.80 -0.34 -7.97
C PRO A 17 -4.45 -1.70 -8.23
N SER A 18 -3.72 -2.78 -7.90
CA SER A 18 -4.20 -4.16 -7.92
C SER A 18 -4.95 -4.47 -9.22
N VAL A 19 -6.18 -4.96 -9.09
CA VAL A 19 -7.13 -5.35 -10.13
C VAL A 19 -7.66 -4.19 -10.97
N PHE A 20 -7.30 -2.94 -10.66
CA PHE A 20 -7.69 -1.74 -11.41
C PHE A 20 -6.66 -1.32 -12.47
N THR A 21 -5.60 -2.12 -12.63
CA THR A 21 -4.54 -1.96 -13.64
C THR A 21 -4.17 -3.32 -14.23
N ASN A 22 -3.27 -3.36 -15.22
CA ASN A 22 -2.66 -4.62 -15.63
C ASN A 22 -1.90 -5.21 -14.43
N MET A 23 -2.44 -6.29 -13.87
CA MET A 23 -1.94 -6.86 -12.62
C MET A 23 -0.49 -7.30 -12.70
N VAL A 24 -0.01 -7.78 -13.86
CA VAL A 24 1.40 -8.19 -14.02
C VAL A 24 2.34 -7.01 -13.79
N VAL A 25 2.01 -5.85 -14.37
CA VAL A 25 2.78 -4.60 -14.18
C VAL A 25 2.78 -4.16 -12.73
N SER A 26 1.65 -4.28 -12.04
CA SER A 26 1.57 -3.96 -10.60
C SER A 26 2.34 -4.96 -9.74
N ILE A 27 2.32 -6.24 -10.10
CA ILE A 27 3.06 -7.29 -9.38
C ILE A 27 4.56 -7.01 -9.50
N GLU A 28 5.07 -6.79 -10.72
CA GLU A 28 6.49 -6.46 -10.94
C GLU A 28 6.90 -5.24 -10.12
N GLN A 29 6.15 -4.14 -10.20
CA GLN A 29 6.46 -2.94 -9.43
C GLN A 29 6.45 -3.18 -7.91
N HIS A 30 5.50 -3.95 -7.39
CA HIS A 30 5.46 -4.28 -5.95
C HIS A 30 6.65 -5.15 -5.54
N VAL A 31 6.97 -6.16 -6.34
CA VAL A 31 8.09 -7.08 -6.07
C VAL A 31 9.41 -6.31 -6.08
N ASP A 32 9.64 -5.47 -7.08
CA ASP A 32 10.85 -4.64 -7.19
C ASP A 32 10.98 -3.69 -5.98
N TRP A 33 9.91 -2.96 -5.65
CA TRP A 33 9.92 -2.04 -4.50
C TRP A 33 10.17 -2.76 -3.17
N ILE A 34 9.59 -3.95 -2.99
CA ILE A 34 9.82 -4.78 -1.79
C ILE A 34 11.25 -5.29 -1.75
N ALA A 35 11.81 -5.75 -2.88
CA ALA A 35 13.19 -6.21 -2.96
C ALA A 35 14.18 -5.09 -2.60
N ASP A 36 13.99 -3.90 -3.19
CA ASP A 36 14.80 -2.70 -2.89
C ASP A 36 14.66 -2.28 -1.42
N CYS A 37 13.47 -2.41 -0.84
CA CYS A 37 13.23 -2.17 0.58
C CYS A 37 14.02 -3.13 1.46
N LEU A 38 13.93 -4.43 1.20
CA LEU A 38 14.66 -5.43 1.97
C LEU A 38 16.18 -5.22 1.89
N ASP A 39 16.69 -4.85 0.71
CA ASP A 39 18.10 -4.52 0.53
C ASP A 39 18.51 -3.25 1.28
N TYR A 40 17.66 -2.22 1.29
CA TYR A 40 17.88 -1.02 2.09
C TYR A 40 17.95 -1.34 3.59
N LEU A 41 17.02 -2.14 4.12
CA LEU A 41 17.00 -2.53 5.53
C LEU A 41 18.26 -3.28 5.91
N ARG A 42 18.68 -4.26 5.10
CA ARG A 42 19.91 -5.03 5.30
C ARG A 42 21.16 -4.13 5.31
N LYS A 43 21.29 -3.26 4.30
CA LYS A 43 22.43 -2.34 4.17
C LYS A 43 22.55 -1.38 5.36
N ASN A 44 21.41 -0.94 5.92
CA ASN A 44 21.36 0.00 7.03
C ASN A 44 21.21 -0.66 8.41
N GLN A 45 21.20 -2.01 8.45
CA GLN A 45 21.07 -2.82 9.65
C GLN A 45 19.78 -2.53 10.43
N PHE A 46 18.65 -2.39 9.73
CA PHE A 46 17.33 -2.35 10.35
C PHE A 46 16.73 -3.77 10.37
N ASP A 47 16.12 -4.14 11.48
CA ASP A 47 15.51 -5.47 11.69
C ASP A 47 14.01 -5.47 11.39
N THR A 48 13.34 -4.34 11.61
CA THR A 48 11.91 -4.20 11.35
C THR A 48 11.58 -2.94 10.58
N ILE A 49 10.62 -3.06 9.67
CA ILE A 49 9.90 -1.97 9.03
C ILE A 49 8.40 -2.11 9.30
N GLU A 50 7.75 -1.00 9.66
CA GLU A 50 6.33 -0.97 9.96
C GLU A 50 5.76 0.42 9.65
N PRO A 51 4.60 0.55 8.98
CA PRO A 51 4.02 1.87 8.75
C PRO A 51 3.60 2.51 10.07
N SER A 52 3.71 3.83 10.18
CA SER A 52 3.07 4.55 11.28
C SER A 52 1.55 4.57 11.12
N ARG A 53 0.81 4.68 12.23
CA ARG A 53 -0.67 4.82 12.21
C ARG A 53 -1.12 6.01 11.37
N GLU A 54 -0.46 7.15 11.55
CA GLU A 54 -0.74 8.37 10.80
C GLU A 54 -0.57 8.17 9.29
N SER A 55 0.48 7.47 8.87
CA SER A 55 0.72 7.20 7.44
C SER A 55 -0.29 6.21 6.86
N GLU A 56 -0.71 5.20 7.63
CA GLU A 56 -1.78 4.28 7.22
C GLU A 56 -3.12 5.01 7.06
N ASP A 57 -3.52 5.78 8.07
CA ASP A 57 -4.77 6.56 8.04
C ASP A 57 -4.76 7.59 6.91
N GLY A 58 -3.63 8.28 6.72
CA GLY A 58 -3.42 9.21 5.62
C GLY A 58 -3.55 8.53 4.25
N TRP A 59 -3.00 7.34 4.09
CA TRP A 59 -3.13 6.57 2.85
C TRP A 59 -4.58 6.12 2.59
N VAL A 60 -5.27 5.63 3.61
CA VAL A 60 -6.70 5.26 3.52
C VAL A 60 -7.54 6.47 3.10
N ASN A 61 -7.32 7.64 3.71
CA ASN A 61 -8.02 8.87 3.36
C ASN A 61 -7.75 9.28 1.91
N GLN A 62 -6.51 9.18 1.43
CA GLN A 62 -6.16 9.48 0.05
C GLN A 62 -6.86 8.53 -0.94
N VAL A 63 -6.81 7.22 -0.69
CA VAL A 63 -7.48 6.21 -1.54
C VAL A 63 -8.98 6.49 -1.61
N ASN A 64 -9.62 6.75 -0.47
CA ASN A 64 -11.05 7.08 -0.41
C ASN A 64 -11.37 8.39 -1.14
N ALA A 65 -10.55 9.43 -0.98
CA ALA A 65 -10.76 10.70 -1.68
C ALA A 65 -10.70 10.54 -3.20
N ILE A 66 -9.74 9.76 -3.71
CA ILE A 66 -9.62 9.46 -5.14
C ILE A 66 -10.83 8.68 -5.63
N ALA A 67 -11.27 7.65 -4.90
CA ALA A 67 -12.46 6.89 -5.26
C ALA A 67 -13.72 7.77 -5.29
N ASN A 68 -13.90 8.64 -4.29
CA ASN A 68 -15.04 9.55 -4.17
C ASN A 68 -15.09 10.63 -5.25
N ALA A 69 -13.93 11.00 -5.81
CA ALA A 69 -13.86 11.92 -6.96
C ALA A 69 -14.21 11.25 -8.30
N SER A 70 -14.57 9.96 -8.29
CA SER A 70 -14.89 9.17 -9.49
C SER A 70 -16.25 8.48 -9.38
N LEU A 71 -16.66 7.77 -10.43
CA LEU A 71 -17.93 7.04 -10.47
C LEU A 71 -17.85 5.64 -9.85
N VAL A 72 -16.67 5.18 -9.40
CA VAL A 72 -16.46 3.78 -8.96
C VAL A 72 -17.34 3.38 -7.77
N ASN A 73 -17.75 4.35 -6.95
CA ASN A 73 -18.63 4.14 -5.80
C ASN A 73 -20.12 4.11 -6.16
N MET A 74 -20.50 4.53 -7.38
CA MET A 74 -21.90 4.56 -7.82
C MET A 74 -22.41 3.21 -8.30
N ALA A 75 -21.52 2.27 -8.60
CA ALA A 75 -21.87 0.93 -9.05
C ALA A 75 -21.72 -0.11 -7.92
N ASN A 76 -22.69 -1.02 -7.82
CA ASN A 76 -22.56 -2.20 -6.98
C ASN A 76 -21.54 -3.15 -7.63
N SER A 77 -20.31 -3.11 -7.15
CA SER A 77 -19.22 -3.97 -7.62
C SER A 77 -18.61 -4.78 -6.48
N TRP A 78 -17.89 -5.84 -6.83
CA TRP A 78 -17.13 -6.62 -5.86
C TRP A 78 -15.92 -5.86 -5.31
N TYR A 79 -15.38 -4.89 -6.05
CA TYR A 79 -14.33 -3.96 -5.58
C TYR A 79 -14.78 -3.12 -4.38
N LEU A 80 -16.08 -2.79 -4.36
CA LEU A 80 -16.77 -2.09 -3.28
C LEU A 80 -17.25 -3.04 -2.18
N GLY A 81 -17.07 -4.36 -2.33
CA GLY A 81 -17.58 -5.36 -1.39
C GLY A 81 -19.10 -5.60 -1.46
N ALA A 82 -19.80 -5.05 -2.46
CA ALA A 82 -21.26 -5.17 -2.58
C ALA A 82 -21.75 -6.59 -2.92
N ASN A 83 -20.84 -7.51 -3.25
CA ASN A 83 -21.12 -8.89 -3.60
C ASN A 83 -21.32 -9.82 -2.39
N VAL A 84 -21.04 -9.37 -1.17
CA VAL A 84 -21.18 -10.18 0.05
C VAL A 84 -22.10 -9.46 1.04
N PRO A 85 -23.29 -10.01 1.37
CA PRO A 85 -24.17 -9.44 2.37
C PRO A 85 -23.48 -9.26 3.73
N GLY A 86 -23.65 -8.09 4.35
CA GLY A 86 -23.02 -7.74 5.62
C GLY A 86 -21.56 -7.29 5.55
N LYS A 87 -20.90 -7.39 4.38
CA LYS A 87 -19.54 -6.87 4.20
C LYS A 87 -19.56 -5.34 4.12
N PRO A 88 -18.62 -4.63 4.80
CA PRO A 88 -18.48 -3.19 4.66
C PRO A 88 -18.28 -2.76 3.21
N ARG A 89 -18.93 -1.67 2.82
CA ARG A 89 -18.86 -1.11 1.47
C ARG A 89 -17.76 -0.07 1.36
N VAL A 90 -16.54 -0.52 1.06
CA VAL A 90 -15.36 0.34 0.89
C VAL A 90 -14.71 0.00 -0.44
N PHE A 91 -14.36 1.02 -1.24
CA PHE A 91 -13.62 0.80 -2.47
C PHE A 91 -12.16 0.46 -2.13
N ILE A 92 -11.79 -0.79 -2.39
CA ILE A 92 -10.51 -1.36 -1.94
C ILE A 92 -9.30 -0.93 -2.79
N PRO A 93 -9.40 -0.85 -4.14
CA PRO A 93 -8.25 -0.48 -4.97
C PRO A 93 -7.88 1.01 -4.92
N TYR A 94 -6.65 1.33 -5.30
CA TYR A 94 -6.23 2.70 -5.62
C TYR A 94 -6.64 3.08 -7.06
N ALA A 95 -7.63 3.96 -7.20
CA ALA A 95 -8.27 4.22 -8.50
C ALA A 95 -7.50 5.17 -9.44
N ALA A 96 -6.45 5.86 -9.00
CA ALA A 96 -5.72 6.81 -9.85
C ALA A 96 -4.69 6.17 -10.80
N GLY A 97 -4.61 4.84 -10.85
CA GLY A 97 -3.77 4.09 -11.78
C GLY A 97 -2.32 3.88 -11.33
N ILE A 98 -1.56 3.13 -12.12
CA ILE A 98 -0.22 2.64 -11.75
C ILE A 98 0.85 3.73 -11.74
N VAL A 99 0.77 4.73 -12.63
CA VAL A 99 1.80 5.77 -12.74
C VAL A 99 1.86 6.64 -11.47
N PRO A 100 0.75 7.25 -10.98
CA PRO A 100 0.80 8.02 -9.74
C PRO A 100 1.14 7.17 -8.52
N TYR A 101 0.69 5.90 -8.49
CA TYR A 101 1.04 4.98 -7.42
C TYR A 101 2.54 4.72 -7.36
N ARG A 102 3.16 4.38 -8.50
CA ARG A 102 4.61 4.18 -8.60
C ARG A 102 5.38 5.41 -8.16
N GLN A 103 4.98 6.60 -8.63
CA GLN A 103 5.61 7.86 -8.21
C GLN A 103 5.57 8.06 -6.70
N LYS A 104 4.45 7.72 -6.05
CA LYS A 104 4.33 7.79 -4.58
C LYS A 104 5.27 6.79 -3.89
N CYS A 105 5.33 5.54 -4.37
CA CYS A 105 6.25 4.52 -3.86
C CYS A 105 7.72 4.94 -4.00
N ASP A 106 8.09 5.48 -5.16
CA ASP A 106 9.44 5.95 -5.45
C ASP A 106 9.81 7.13 -4.55
N GLN A 107 8.89 8.07 -4.32
CA GLN A 107 9.08 9.18 -3.38
C GLN A 107 9.32 8.68 -1.95
N VAL A 108 8.50 7.73 -1.48
CA VAL A 108 8.65 7.14 -0.14
C VAL A 108 10.03 6.49 0.00
N ALA A 109 10.46 5.69 -0.98
CA ALA A 109 11.77 5.03 -0.95
C ALA A 109 12.93 6.05 -0.99
N ALA A 110 12.85 7.06 -1.86
CA ALA A 110 13.85 8.12 -1.98
C ALA A 110 14.01 8.93 -0.68
N ASN A 111 12.93 9.08 0.08
CA ASN A 111 12.92 9.78 1.37
C ASN A 111 13.27 8.87 2.56
N GLY A 112 13.94 7.73 2.32
CA GLY A 112 14.35 6.81 3.39
C GLY A 112 13.17 6.04 4.00
N TYR A 113 12.21 5.65 3.17
CA TYR A 113 10.96 4.99 3.58
C TYR A 113 10.11 5.87 4.50
N GLU A 114 9.89 7.12 4.10
CA GLU A 114 9.04 8.08 4.81
C GLU A 114 7.67 7.47 5.16
N GLY A 115 7.21 7.70 6.39
CA GLY A 115 5.98 7.15 6.92
C GLY A 115 6.12 5.75 7.53
N PHE A 116 7.29 5.13 7.43
CA PHE A 116 7.63 3.90 8.13
C PHE A 116 8.53 4.13 9.35
N GLN A 117 8.30 3.33 10.39
CA GLN A 117 9.18 3.20 11.54
C GLN A 117 10.19 2.07 11.26
N LEU A 118 11.47 2.43 11.16
CA LEU A 118 12.58 1.49 11.01
C LEU A 118 13.25 1.30 12.37
N LYS A 119 13.39 0.07 12.84
CA LYS A 119 13.97 -0.22 14.17
C LYS A 119 15.09 -1.25 14.08
N LYS A 120 16.08 -1.10 14.97
CA LYS A 120 17.10 -2.10 15.24
C LYS A 120 16.71 -2.83 16.52
N MET A 121 16.70 -4.15 16.49
CA MET A 121 16.51 -4.99 17.66
C MET A 121 17.77 -4.90 18.51
N THR A 122 17.62 -4.41 19.74
CA THR A 122 18.72 -4.44 20.69
C THR A 122 18.87 -5.88 21.18
N THR A 123 20.01 -6.51 20.89
CA THR A 123 20.35 -7.80 21.48
C THR A 123 20.37 -7.64 23.00
N LYS A 124 19.53 -8.40 23.71
CA LYS A 124 19.63 -8.55 25.17
C LYS A 124 20.88 -9.34 25.54
#